data_AF-A0A699Z2F3-F1
#
_entry.id   AF-A0A699Z2F3-F1
#
_cell.length_a   1.000
_cell.length_b   1.000
_cell.length_c   1.000
_cell.angle_alpha   90.00
_cell.angle_beta   90.00
_cell.angle_gamma   90.00
#
_symmetry.space_group_name_H-M   'P 1'
#
loop_
_entity.id
_entity.type
_entity.pdbx_description
1 polymer ?
#
loop_
_entity_poly.entity_id
_entity_poly.type
_entity_poly.pdbx_seq_one_letter_code
_entity_poly.pdbx_strand_id
1 'polypeptide(L)'
;LGSNTTRLFMHSQPAGGRWGDASPLLTALQDAGLLTSGELPLNLTTASAGNPGVPPSSLFSFLRAKPSIAGVVITEFDRQMINPYFHSSYDNASWVAVEPIMVGAALLARALHALAAPPGTPPLQVNMSSVRSLVQSLAACLVMDTPGMACPLATALLNPDFQECIGWKGSNTRNAQLMGSCMRTTVRYTPAMPTGLDFIPQVGSSALFYFTNASDAWQAAGSWPPEPLWTESNWPNEVPFLRVLQRETPQTERAIIIAGVLISVGTYAFAWLARTAFEKTYFGGRAS
;
A
#
# COMPACT_ATOMS: atom_id res chain seq x y z
N LEU A 1 6.19 -4.45 -28.39
CA LEU A 1 7.06 -5.54 -27.89
C LEU A 1 6.20 -6.38 -26.95
N GLY A 2 5.80 -7.63 -27.18
CA GLY A 2 5.97 -8.62 -28.23
C GLY A 2 5.07 -9.81 -27.81
N SER A 3 4.37 -10.42 -28.78
CA SER A 3 3.34 -11.45 -28.63
C SER A 3 2.01 -11.01 -27.99
N ASN A 4 0.89 -11.19 -28.71
CA ASN A 4 -0.48 -11.10 -28.17
C ASN A 4 -0.80 -12.19 -27.13
N THR A 5 0.16 -13.07 -26.83
CA THR A 5 0.01 -14.20 -25.92
C THR A 5 0.56 -13.85 -24.54
N THR A 6 -0.30 -13.97 -23.53
CA THR A 6 0.09 -13.86 -22.12
C THR A 6 0.99 -15.03 -21.77
N ARG A 7 2.21 -14.75 -21.28
CA ARG A 7 3.17 -15.78 -20.84
C ARG A 7 3.20 -15.80 -19.32
N LEU A 8 2.96 -16.97 -18.73
CA LEU A 8 3.01 -17.19 -17.30
C LEU A 8 3.93 -18.36 -16.96
N PHE A 9 4.66 -18.23 -15.85
CA PHE A 9 5.59 -19.21 -15.34
C PHE A 9 5.15 -19.67 -13.95
N MET A 10 5.09 -20.98 -13.76
CA MET A 10 4.78 -21.62 -12.48
C MET A 10 6.07 -21.97 -11.75
N HIS A 11 6.33 -21.28 -10.66
CA HIS A 11 7.47 -21.50 -9.79
C HIS A 11 7.04 -22.34 -8.59
N SER A 12 7.65 -23.50 -8.41
CA SER A 12 7.37 -24.39 -7.28
C SER A 12 8.63 -24.71 -6.49
N GLN A 13 8.47 -25.30 -5.30
CA GLN A 13 9.59 -25.86 -4.58
C GLN A 13 10.21 -27.04 -5.37
N PRO A 14 11.50 -27.37 -5.13
CA PRO A 14 12.09 -28.59 -5.66
C PRO A 14 11.33 -29.82 -5.18
N ALA A 15 11.16 -30.82 -6.06
CA ALA A 15 10.53 -32.08 -5.70
C ALA A 15 11.40 -32.87 -4.71
N GLY A 16 10.78 -33.41 -3.67
CA GLY A 16 11.42 -34.28 -2.68
C GLY A 16 12.14 -33.55 -1.54
N GLY A 17 12.67 -34.34 -0.59
CA GLY A 17 13.31 -33.84 0.62
C GLY A 17 12.31 -33.37 1.68
N ARG A 18 12.51 -32.16 2.23
CA ARG A 18 11.64 -31.58 3.26
C ARG A 18 10.41 -30.84 2.71
N TRP A 19 10.35 -30.64 1.39
CA TRP A 19 9.33 -29.81 0.75
C TRP A 19 8.09 -30.62 0.39
N GLY A 20 6.91 -29.98 0.43
CA GLY A 20 5.67 -30.58 -0.03
C GLY A 20 5.67 -30.85 -1.55
N ASP A 21 4.91 -31.86 -1.97
CA ASP A 21 4.78 -32.22 -3.39
C ASP A 21 3.82 -31.26 -4.11
N ALA A 22 4.38 -30.40 -4.98
CA ALA A 22 3.63 -29.45 -5.79
C ALA A 22 3.03 -30.04 -7.07
N SER A 23 3.30 -31.31 -7.39
CA SER A 23 2.81 -31.95 -8.63
C SER A 23 1.30 -31.83 -8.83
N PRO A 24 0.44 -32.06 -7.81
CA PRO A 24 -1.00 -31.91 -7.97
C PRO A 24 -1.43 -30.48 -8.32
N LEU A 25 -0.75 -29.46 -7.76
CA LEU A 25 -1.03 -28.06 -8.08
C LEU A 25 -0.60 -27.71 -9.51
N LEU A 26 0.57 -28.20 -9.93
CA LEU A 26 1.07 -27.99 -11.28
C LEU A 26 0.15 -28.64 -12.31
N THR A 27 -0.31 -29.87 -12.08
CA THR A 27 -1.28 -30.55 -12.95
C THR A 27 -2.59 -29.78 -13.03
N ALA A 28 -3.18 -29.36 -11.90
CA ALA A 28 -4.41 -28.59 -11.89
C ALA A 28 -4.28 -27.25 -12.65
N LEU A 29 -3.13 -26.59 -12.54
CA LEU A 29 -2.84 -25.36 -13.29
C LEU A 29 -2.65 -25.62 -14.78
N GLN A 30 -1.98 -26.72 -15.17
CA GLN A 30 -1.82 -27.11 -16.57
C GLN A 30 -3.16 -27.42 -17.22
N ASP A 31 -4.02 -28.20 -16.56
CA ASP A 31 -5.36 -28.55 -17.04
C ASP A 31 -6.24 -27.29 -17.17
N ALA A 32 -6.21 -26.41 -16.17
CA ALA A 32 -6.87 -25.10 -16.24
C ALA A 32 -6.30 -24.21 -17.34
N GLY A 33 -4.99 -24.31 -17.59
CA GLY A 33 -4.27 -23.63 -18.67
C GLY A 33 -4.77 -24.06 -20.05
N LEU A 34 -5.00 -25.35 -20.28
CA LEU A 34 -5.54 -25.87 -21.53
C LEU A 34 -6.93 -25.29 -21.83
N LEU A 35 -7.82 -25.29 -20.84
CA LEU A 35 -9.16 -24.69 -20.96
C LEU A 35 -9.10 -23.18 -21.23
N THR A 36 -8.15 -22.49 -20.59
CA THR A 36 -7.99 -21.03 -20.73
C THR A 36 -7.37 -20.66 -22.08
N SER A 37 -6.42 -21.45 -22.57
CA SER A 37 -5.78 -21.27 -23.87
C SER A 37 -6.75 -21.39 -25.06
N GLY A 38 -7.86 -22.12 -24.89
CA GLY A 38 -8.92 -22.25 -25.89
C GLY A 38 -9.78 -20.98 -26.06
N GLU A 39 -9.78 -20.09 -25.08
CA GLU A 39 -10.57 -18.85 -25.07
C GLU A 39 -9.70 -17.59 -25.17
N LEU A 40 -8.50 -17.64 -24.60
CA LEU A 40 -7.55 -16.53 -24.51
C LEU A 40 -6.14 -16.99 -24.86
N PRO A 41 -5.32 -16.14 -25.50
CA PRO A 41 -3.96 -16.51 -25.85
C PRO A 41 -3.09 -16.58 -24.58
N LEU A 42 -2.84 -17.81 -24.11
CA LEU A 42 -2.04 -18.13 -22.94
C LEU A 42 -0.93 -19.12 -23.30
N ASN A 43 0.27 -18.85 -22.81
CA ASN A 43 1.37 -19.80 -22.77
C ASN A 43 1.81 -19.97 -21.31
N LEU A 44 1.38 -21.08 -20.72
CA LEU A 44 1.66 -21.45 -19.34
C LEU A 44 2.75 -22.51 -19.31
N THR A 45 3.85 -22.23 -18.61
CA THR A 45 4.98 -23.15 -18.51
C THR A 45 5.47 -23.29 -17.08
N THR A 46 6.10 -24.42 -16.75
CA THR A 46 6.86 -24.54 -15.51
C THR A 46 8.12 -23.70 -15.61
N ALA A 47 8.48 -23.02 -14.52
CA ALA A 47 9.69 -22.21 -14.46
C ALA A 47 10.95 -23.09 -14.61
N SER A 48 12.05 -22.50 -15.06
CA SER A 48 13.31 -23.19 -15.28
C SER A 48 13.83 -23.83 -13.99
N ALA A 49 14.22 -25.11 -14.06
CA ALA A 49 14.90 -25.79 -12.96
C ALA A 49 16.26 -25.17 -12.59
N GLY A 50 16.82 -24.29 -13.44
CA GLY A 50 18.03 -23.53 -13.16
C GLY A 50 17.79 -22.30 -12.27
N ASN A 51 16.54 -21.98 -11.94
CA ASN A 51 16.21 -20.91 -11.01
C ASN A 51 16.59 -21.33 -9.58
N PRO A 52 16.95 -20.38 -8.69
CA PRO A 52 17.30 -20.68 -7.31
C PRO A 52 16.12 -21.19 -6.45
N GLY A 53 14.95 -21.42 -7.06
CA GLY A 53 13.72 -21.87 -6.43
C GLY A 53 12.57 -20.91 -6.72
N VAL A 54 11.67 -20.78 -5.75
CA VAL A 54 10.52 -19.87 -5.81
C VAL A 54 11.00 -18.40 -5.71
N PRO A 55 10.46 -17.45 -6.51
CA PRO A 55 10.81 -16.04 -6.40
C PRO A 55 10.29 -15.41 -5.09
N PRO A 56 10.88 -14.28 -4.63
CA PRO A 56 10.45 -13.59 -3.42
C PRO A 56 8.94 -13.37 -3.38
N SER A 57 8.27 -13.98 -2.40
CA SER A 57 6.82 -14.05 -2.29
C SER A 57 6.40 -14.49 -0.88
N SER A 58 5.13 -14.27 -0.52
CA SER A 58 4.60 -14.69 0.79
C SER A 58 4.67 -16.21 1.02
N LEU A 59 4.78 -17.01 -0.06
CA LEU A 59 4.98 -18.46 0.04
C LEU A 59 6.24 -18.80 0.86
N PHE A 60 7.28 -17.97 0.82
CA PHE A 60 8.46 -18.15 1.68
C PHE A 60 8.10 -18.16 3.16
N SER A 61 7.23 -17.27 3.63
CA SER A 61 6.83 -17.22 5.04
C SER A 61 6.11 -18.50 5.47
N PHE A 62 5.27 -19.07 4.61
CA PHE A 62 4.59 -20.33 4.89
C PHE A 62 5.55 -21.53 4.85
N LEU A 63 6.42 -21.60 3.84
CA LEU A 63 7.41 -22.66 3.71
C LEU A 63 8.47 -22.64 4.81
N ARG A 64 8.77 -21.45 5.30
CA ARG A 64 9.63 -21.21 6.46
C ARG A 64 9.01 -21.95 7.66
N ALA A 65 7.76 -21.68 8.00
CA ALA A 65 7.07 -22.32 9.13
C ALA A 65 6.71 -23.81 8.92
N LYS A 66 6.27 -24.19 7.71
CA LYS A 66 5.84 -25.56 7.40
C LYS A 66 6.34 -25.96 6.01
N PRO A 67 7.56 -26.49 5.89
CA PRO A 67 8.16 -26.90 4.62
C PRO A 67 7.33 -27.94 3.84
N SER A 68 6.57 -28.79 4.55
CA SER A 68 5.79 -29.88 3.96
C SER A 68 4.55 -29.43 3.18
N ILE A 69 4.21 -28.14 3.17
CA ILE A 69 3.15 -27.64 2.29
C ILE A 69 3.66 -27.56 0.85
N ALA A 70 2.78 -27.88 -0.07
CA ALA A 70 3.00 -27.65 -1.49
C ALA A 70 2.56 -26.22 -1.86
N GLY A 71 3.30 -25.57 -2.75
CA GLY A 71 2.93 -24.23 -3.20
C GLY A 71 3.48 -23.90 -4.58
N VAL A 72 2.74 -23.07 -5.30
CA VAL A 72 3.12 -22.58 -6.62
C VAL A 72 2.95 -21.07 -6.64
N VAL A 73 3.95 -20.37 -7.16
CA VAL A 73 3.90 -18.93 -7.43
C VAL A 73 3.83 -18.73 -8.93
N ILE A 74 2.79 -18.04 -9.39
CA ILE A 74 2.59 -17.73 -10.80
C ILE A 74 3.11 -16.33 -11.04
N THR A 75 3.99 -16.17 -12.04
CA THR A 75 4.55 -14.88 -12.41
C THR A 75 4.60 -14.72 -13.93
N GLU A 76 4.84 -13.50 -14.40
CA GLU A 76 5.06 -13.18 -15.81
C GLU A 76 6.52 -13.40 -16.28
N PHE A 77 7.40 -13.86 -15.40
CA PHE A 77 8.83 -14.03 -15.70
C PHE A 77 9.37 -15.40 -15.28
N ASP A 78 10.39 -15.86 -15.99
CA ASP A 78 11.13 -17.07 -15.61
C ASP A 78 12.30 -16.74 -14.68
N ARG A 79 13.27 -15.93 -15.13
CA ARG A 79 14.49 -15.66 -14.35
C ARG A 79 14.54 -14.29 -13.70
N GLN A 80 14.07 -13.28 -14.43
CA GLN A 80 14.19 -11.88 -14.05
C GLN A 80 12.88 -11.17 -14.35
N MET A 81 12.45 -10.32 -13.41
CA MET A 81 11.28 -9.47 -13.55
C MET A 81 11.35 -8.68 -14.86
N ILE A 82 10.23 -8.69 -15.60
CA ILE A 82 10.14 -7.97 -16.88
C ILE A 82 9.81 -6.49 -16.69
N ASN A 83 9.23 -6.12 -15.54
CA ASN A 83 8.94 -4.73 -15.20
C ASN A 83 10.23 -4.00 -14.81
N PRO A 84 10.70 -3.03 -15.62
CA PRO A 84 11.92 -2.28 -15.31
C PRO A 84 11.69 -1.20 -14.24
N TYR A 85 10.44 -0.92 -13.87
CA TYR A 85 10.05 0.13 -12.93
C TYR A 85 9.57 -0.38 -11.59
N PHE A 86 9.78 -1.66 -11.28
CA PHE A 86 9.32 -2.33 -10.06
C PHE A 86 9.48 -1.46 -8.78
N HIS A 87 8.37 -1.19 -8.09
CA HIS A 87 8.30 -0.35 -6.88
C HIS A 87 8.80 1.10 -7.05
N SER A 88 8.76 1.66 -8.25
CA SER A 88 9.07 3.07 -8.50
C SER A 88 7.82 3.90 -8.81
N SER A 89 7.95 5.24 -8.84
CA SER A 89 6.88 6.14 -9.29
C SER A 89 6.48 5.95 -10.76
N TYR A 90 7.28 5.22 -11.54
CA TYR A 90 6.98 4.89 -12.93
C TYR A 90 6.22 3.56 -13.08
N ASP A 91 6.03 2.82 -11.99
CA ASP A 91 5.17 1.64 -11.93
C ASP A 91 3.70 2.06 -11.83
N ASN A 92 3.16 2.54 -12.95
CA ASN A 92 1.83 3.15 -13.02
C ASN A 92 0.94 2.49 -14.08
N ALA A 93 -0.29 2.99 -14.23
CA ALA A 93 -1.30 2.47 -15.16
C ALA A 93 -0.83 2.28 -16.61
N SER A 94 0.17 3.05 -17.05
CA SER A 94 0.71 2.93 -18.42
C SER A 94 1.44 1.61 -18.67
N TRP A 95 1.83 0.90 -17.60
CA TRP A 95 2.58 -0.37 -17.66
C TRP A 95 1.72 -1.60 -17.34
N VAL A 96 0.45 -1.41 -16.98
CA VAL A 96 -0.45 -2.51 -16.60
C VAL A 96 -1.38 -2.86 -17.75
N ALA A 97 -1.29 -4.09 -18.25
CA ALA A 97 -2.20 -4.62 -19.26
C ALA A 97 -3.36 -5.40 -18.62
N VAL A 98 -4.57 -5.22 -19.15
CA VAL A 98 -5.80 -5.87 -18.64
C VAL A 98 -5.85 -7.36 -19.00
N GLU A 99 -5.45 -7.72 -20.22
CA GLU A 99 -5.52 -9.09 -20.73
C GLU A 99 -4.79 -10.12 -19.85
N PRO A 100 -3.52 -9.92 -19.44
CA PRO A 100 -2.83 -10.85 -18.54
C PRO A 100 -3.54 -11.04 -17.20
N ILE A 101 -4.18 -9.99 -16.66
CA ILE A 101 -4.93 -10.06 -15.40
C ILE A 101 -6.18 -10.91 -15.59
N MET A 102 -6.89 -10.75 -16.71
CA MET A 102 -8.05 -11.59 -17.03
C MET A 102 -7.66 -13.07 -17.19
N VAL A 103 -6.57 -13.34 -17.91
CA VAL A 103 -6.02 -14.70 -18.09
C VAL A 103 -5.69 -15.31 -16.73
N GLY A 104 -4.97 -14.57 -15.88
CA GLY A 104 -4.63 -15.01 -14.53
C GLY A 104 -5.86 -15.29 -13.67
N ALA A 105 -6.87 -14.43 -13.71
CA ALA A 105 -8.11 -14.61 -12.95
C ALA A 105 -8.87 -15.87 -13.38
N ALA A 106 -9.04 -16.09 -14.70
CA ALA A 106 -9.71 -17.29 -15.21
C ALA A 106 -8.93 -18.57 -14.92
N LEU A 107 -7.61 -18.54 -15.11
CA LEU A 107 -6.70 -19.64 -14.81
C LEU A 107 -6.80 -20.05 -13.33
N LEU A 108 -6.68 -19.08 -12.41
CA LEU A 108 -6.76 -19.32 -10.98
C LEU A 108 -8.14 -19.84 -10.57
N ALA A 109 -9.22 -19.25 -11.08
CA ALA A 109 -10.58 -19.69 -10.77
C ALA A 109 -10.80 -21.16 -11.17
N ARG A 110 -10.38 -21.54 -12.38
CA ARG A 110 -10.49 -22.92 -12.88
C ARG A 110 -9.62 -23.89 -12.09
N ALA A 111 -8.37 -23.53 -11.80
CA ALA A 111 -7.44 -24.38 -11.05
C ALA A 111 -7.92 -24.58 -9.60
N LEU A 112 -8.34 -23.52 -8.91
CA LEU A 112 -8.86 -23.61 -7.55
C LEU A 112 -10.16 -24.41 -7.51
N HIS A 113 -11.04 -24.24 -8.49
CA HIS A 113 -12.25 -25.06 -8.60
C HIS A 113 -11.90 -26.53 -8.80
N ALA A 114 -10.96 -26.87 -9.69
CA ALA A 114 -10.54 -28.25 -9.91
C ALA A 114 -9.93 -28.89 -8.64
N LEU A 115 -9.18 -28.12 -7.85
CA LEU A 115 -8.57 -28.60 -6.60
C LEU A 115 -9.58 -28.76 -5.46
N ALA A 116 -10.66 -27.96 -5.44
CA ALA A 116 -11.64 -27.97 -4.36
C ALA A 116 -12.90 -28.79 -4.66
N ALA A 117 -13.21 -29.02 -5.94
CA ALA A 117 -14.44 -29.69 -6.35
C ALA A 117 -14.39 -31.20 -6.09
N PRO A 118 -15.52 -31.83 -5.74
CA PRO A 118 -15.60 -33.28 -5.64
C PRO A 118 -15.24 -33.98 -6.97
N PRO A 119 -14.74 -35.23 -6.93
CA PRO A 119 -14.48 -36.01 -8.13
C PRO A 119 -15.71 -36.10 -9.04
N GLY A 120 -15.51 -35.92 -10.35
CA GLY A 120 -16.58 -35.95 -11.37
C GLY A 120 -17.31 -34.62 -11.59
N THR A 121 -16.97 -33.57 -10.85
CA THR A 121 -17.50 -32.22 -11.12
C THR A 121 -16.96 -31.68 -12.45
N PRO A 122 -17.82 -31.16 -13.35
CA PRO A 122 -17.37 -30.57 -14.61
C PRO A 122 -16.43 -29.36 -14.40
N PRO A 123 -15.58 -29.03 -15.39
CA PRO A 123 -14.74 -27.84 -15.32
C PRO A 123 -15.55 -26.54 -15.20
N LEU A 124 -15.02 -25.60 -14.42
CA LEU A 124 -15.65 -24.29 -14.21
C LEU A 124 -15.74 -23.50 -15.53
N GLN A 125 -16.97 -23.17 -15.92
CA GLN A 125 -17.24 -22.25 -17.02
C GLN A 125 -17.16 -20.81 -16.54
N VAL A 126 -16.30 -20.01 -17.17
CA VAL A 126 -16.07 -18.61 -16.78
C VAL A 126 -16.67 -17.70 -17.85
N ASN A 127 -17.53 -16.76 -17.43
CA ASN A 127 -18.03 -15.75 -18.35
C ASN A 127 -16.97 -14.67 -18.58
N MET A 128 -16.21 -14.81 -19.67
CA MET A 128 -15.09 -13.92 -19.98
C MET A 128 -15.51 -12.46 -20.24
N SER A 129 -16.76 -12.21 -20.64
CA SER A 129 -17.25 -10.83 -20.81
C SER A 129 -17.45 -10.13 -19.46
N SER A 130 -18.01 -10.84 -18.49
CA SER A 130 -18.16 -10.35 -17.11
C SER A 130 -16.80 -10.17 -16.44
N VAL A 131 -15.86 -11.11 -16.63
CA VAL A 131 -14.49 -10.98 -16.11
C VAL A 131 -13.80 -9.74 -16.69
N ARG A 132 -13.90 -9.52 -18.01
CA ARG A 132 -13.32 -8.34 -18.65
C ARG A 132 -13.86 -7.05 -18.04
N SER A 133 -15.19 -6.92 -17.96
CA SER A 133 -15.84 -5.72 -17.42
C SER A 133 -15.42 -5.44 -15.97
N LEU A 134 -15.36 -6.48 -15.14
CA LEU A 134 -14.95 -6.38 -13.74
C LEU A 134 -13.48 -6.01 -13.61
N VAL A 135 -12.58 -6.68 -14.34
CA VAL A 135 -11.13 -6.40 -14.30
C VAL A 135 -10.83 -5.00 -14.79
N GLN A 136 -11.47 -4.54 -15.88
CA GLN A 136 -11.31 -3.17 -16.37
C GLN A 136 -11.77 -2.15 -15.33
N SER A 137 -12.94 -2.37 -14.72
CA SER A 137 -13.47 -1.48 -13.68
C SER A 137 -12.54 -1.45 -12.48
N LEU A 138 -12.08 -2.61 -12.00
CA LEU A 138 -11.21 -2.70 -10.83
C LEU A 138 -9.81 -2.11 -11.09
N ALA A 139 -9.21 -2.39 -12.25
CA ALA A 139 -7.93 -1.81 -12.66
C ALA A 139 -8.03 -0.28 -12.78
N ALA A 140 -9.15 0.24 -13.32
CA ALA A 140 -9.42 1.66 -13.36
C ALA A 140 -9.48 2.30 -11.97
N CYS A 141 -10.03 1.59 -10.98
CA CYS A 141 -10.11 2.08 -9.61
C CYS A 141 -8.76 2.04 -8.86
N LEU A 142 -8.01 0.95 -9.03
CA LEU A 142 -6.82 0.67 -8.22
C LEU A 142 -5.53 1.25 -8.80
N VAL A 143 -5.44 1.38 -10.13
CA VAL A 143 -4.18 1.66 -10.82
C VAL A 143 -4.16 3.05 -11.44
N MET A 144 -5.32 3.60 -11.84
CA MET A 144 -5.38 4.94 -12.41
C MET A 144 -5.54 6.01 -11.32
N ASP A 145 -4.82 7.13 -11.46
CA ASP A 145 -4.91 8.26 -10.53
C ASP A 145 -6.30 8.92 -10.54
N THR A 146 -6.96 8.94 -11.70
CA THR A 146 -8.29 9.54 -11.89
C THR A 146 -9.21 8.55 -12.62
N PRO A 147 -10.38 8.18 -12.07
CA PRO A 147 -10.95 8.65 -10.79
C PRO A 147 -10.34 7.95 -9.55
N GLY A 148 -9.43 6.98 -9.71
CA GLY A 148 -8.88 6.20 -8.61
C GLY A 148 -9.98 5.52 -7.76
N MET A 149 -9.79 5.50 -6.44
CA MET A 149 -10.75 4.91 -5.50
C MET A 149 -12.10 5.65 -5.40
N ALA A 150 -12.25 6.78 -6.11
CA ALA A 150 -13.55 7.44 -6.30
C ALA A 150 -14.34 6.90 -7.51
N CYS A 151 -13.85 5.85 -8.18
CA CYS A 151 -14.59 5.19 -9.25
C CYS A 151 -15.97 4.67 -8.77
N PRO A 152 -16.93 4.44 -9.68
CA PRO A 152 -18.26 3.95 -9.30
C PRO A 152 -18.24 2.61 -8.55
N LEU A 153 -17.35 1.69 -8.91
CA LEU A 153 -17.23 0.38 -8.27
C LEU A 153 -16.75 0.50 -6.82
N ALA A 154 -15.65 1.22 -6.58
CA ALA A 154 -15.12 1.45 -5.25
C ALA A 154 -16.09 2.27 -4.40
N THR A 155 -16.74 3.28 -4.97
CA THR A 155 -17.79 4.04 -4.27
C THR A 155 -18.94 3.13 -3.85
N ALA A 156 -19.40 2.22 -4.73
CA ALA A 156 -20.45 1.27 -4.37
C ALA A 156 -20.05 0.28 -3.27
N LEU A 157 -18.75 -0.07 -3.18
CA LEU A 157 -18.23 -1.01 -2.19
C LEU A 157 -17.78 -0.35 -0.87
N LEU A 158 -17.34 0.91 -0.91
CA LEU A 158 -16.73 1.65 0.20
C LEU A 158 -17.63 2.76 0.74
N ASN A 159 -18.81 2.99 0.17
CA ASN A 159 -19.76 3.95 0.70
C ASN A 159 -20.00 3.62 2.20
N PRO A 160 -19.88 4.60 3.13
CA PRO A 160 -20.09 4.41 4.57
C PRO A 160 -21.42 3.78 4.98
N ASP A 161 -22.37 3.60 4.05
CA ASP A 161 -23.58 2.79 4.24
C ASP A 161 -23.32 1.26 4.24
N PHE A 162 -22.07 0.80 4.06
CA PHE A 162 -21.70 -0.61 3.92
C PHE A 162 -20.57 -1.06 4.85
N GLN A 163 -20.82 -1.02 6.15
CA GLN A 163 -20.09 -1.90 7.06
C GLN A 163 -21.14 -2.86 7.64
N GLU A 164 -21.09 -4.17 7.41
CA GLU A 164 -21.95 -5.20 8.05
C GLU A 164 -23.34 -4.74 8.62
N CYS A 165 -24.35 -4.51 7.76
CA CYS A 165 -25.68 -3.95 8.16
C CYS A 165 -25.64 -2.63 8.96
N ILE A 166 -24.65 -1.77 8.74
CA ILE A 166 -24.50 -0.47 9.41
C ILE A 166 -25.19 0.58 8.56
N GLY A 167 -26.07 1.36 9.20
CA GLY A 167 -27.02 2.25 8.51
C GLY A 167 -28.48 1.97 8.82
N TRP A 168 -28.81 1.08 9.78
CA TRP A 168 -30.17 1.07 10.33
C TRP A 168 -30.39 2.32 11.19
N LYS A 169 -30.73 3.43 10.53
CA LYS A 169 -31.36 4.54 11.24
C LYS A 169 -32.73 4.02 11.66
N GLY A 170 -32.91 3.76 12.96
CA GLY A 170 -34.19 3.40 13.57
C GLY A 170 -35.19 4.54 13.42
N SER A 171 -35.63 4.80 12.19
CA SER A 171 -36.68 5.74 11.88
C SER A 171 -37.93 4.91 11.62
N ASN A 172 -39.00 5.23 12.32
CA ASN A 172 -40.31 4.61 12.14
C ASN A 172 -40.93 4.88 10.75
N THR A 173 -40.20 5.55 9.85
CA THR A 173 -40.57 5.75 8.46
C THR A 173 -39.96 4.65 7.60
N ARG A 174 -40.81 3.79 7.04
CA ARG A 174 -40.46 2.76 6.04
C ARG A 174 -40.07 3.40 4.71
N ASN A 175 -39.03 4.23 4.67
CA ASN A 175 -38.51 4.77 3.42
C ASN A 175 -37.41 3.84 2.89
N ALA A 176 -37.75 3.03 1.89
CA ALA A 176 -36.86 2.05 1.27
C ALA A 176 -35.57 2.66 0.68
N GLN A 177 -35.56 3.96 0.40
CA GLN A 177 -34.40 4.67 -0.15
C GLN A 177 -33.33 5.01 0.91
N LEU A 178 -33.63 4.84 2.21
CA LEU A 178 -32.71 5.11 3.32
C LEU A 178 -32.28 3.82 4.05
N MET A 179 -32.61 2.65 3.50
CA MET A 179 -32.25 1.36 4.09
C MET A 179 -30.94 0.89 3.47
N GLY A 180 -29.87 0.82 4.28
CA GLY A 180 -28.61 0.20 3.87
C GLY A 180 -28.81 -1.27 3.46
N SER A 181 -27.87 -1.82 2.69
CA SER A 181 -27.94 -3.21 2.22
C SER A 181 -26.93 -4.08 2.97
N CYS A 182 -27.41 -5.21 3.48
CA CYS A 182 -26.61 -6.18 4.21
C CYS A 182 -25.94 -7.16 3.23
N MET A 183 -24.61 -7.24 3.28
CA MET A 183 -23.85 -8.24 2.52
C MET A 183 -23.35 -9.34 3.45
N ARG A 184 -23.59 -10.61 3.10
CA ARG A 184 -22.99 -11.76 3.77
C ARG A 184 -21.62 -12.02 3.13
N THR A 185 -20.56 -11.73 3.86
CA THR A 185 -19.18 -11.92 3.39
C THR A 185 -18.35 -12.68 4.42
N THR A 186 -17.29 -13.35 3.97
CA THR A 186 -16.27 -13.99 4.81
C THR A 186 -15.00 -13.15 4.94
N VAL A 187 -14.97 -11.97 4.30
CA VAL A 187 -13.85 -11.04 4.33
C VAL A 187 -13.67 -10.50 5.75
N ARG A 188 -12.45 -10.62 6.29
CA ARG A 188 -12.08 -10.10 7.61
C ARG A 188 -10.73 -9.41 7.55
N TYR A 189 -10.57 -8.34 8.33
CA TYR A 189 -9.28 -7.73 8.54
C TYR A 189 -8.42 -8.61 9.44
N THR A 190 -7.17 -8.85 9.04
CA THR A 190 -6.15 -9.49 9.87
C THR A 190 -5.02 -8.49 10.07
N PRO A 191 -4.66 -8.14 11.33
CA PRO A 191 -3.54 -7.25 11.58
C PRO A 191 -2.25 -7.80 10.97
N ALA A 192 -1.52 -6.96 10.24
CA ALA A 192 -0.24 -7.29 9.63
C ALA A 192 0.82 -6.34 10.18
N MET A 193 1.46 -6.75 11.27
CA MET A 193 2.56 -6.02 11.92
C MET A 193 3.69 -6.98 12.28
N PRO A 194 4.95 -6.50 12.36
CA PRO A 194 6.06 -7.34 12.82
C PRO A 194 5.75 -7.94 14.20
N THR A 195 5.96 -9.23 14.36
CA THR A 195 5.66 -9.96 15.60
C THR A 195 6.56 -9.58 16.77
N GLY A 196 7.76 -9.06 16.49
CA GLY A 196 8.66 -8.49 17.49
C GLY A 196 8.28 -7.08 17.97
N LEU A 197 7.18 -6.52 17.48
CA LEU A 197 6.68 -5.22 17.91
C LEU A 197 5.44 -5.40 18.79
N ASP A 198 5.46 -4.79 19.97
CA ASP A 198 4.31 -4.74 20.85
C ASP A 198 3.95 -3.29 21.20
N PHE A 199 2.72 -3.10 21.65
CA PHE A 199 2.10 -1.82 21.88
C PHE A 199 1.78 -1.65 23.36
N ILE A 200 2.21 -0.53 23.94
CA ILE A 200 1.76 -0.13 25.27
C ILE A 200 0.52 0.75 25.10
N PRO A 201 -0.67 0.30 25.55
CA PRO A 201 -1.86 1.12 25.53
C PRO A 201 -1.69 2.30 26.50
N GLN A 202 -1.40 3.47 25.91
CA GLN A 202 -1.32 4.80 26.53
C GLN A 202 -0.19 5.02 27.54
N VAL A 203 0.82 5.78 27.10
CA VAL A 203 1.69 6.55 28.00
C VAL A 203 1.32 8.02 27.81
N GLY A 204 0.34 8.51 28.57
CA GLY A 204 -0.19 9.87 28.42
C GLY A 204 -0.99 10.05 27.12
N SER A 205 -0.62 11.04 26.29
CA SER A 205 -1.24 11.31 24.98
C SER A 205 -0.60 10.54 23.83
N SER A 206 0.33 9.63 24.10
CA SER A 206 1.08 8.89 23.07
C SER A 206 0.95 7.38 23.22
N ALA A 207 0.85 6.73 22.08
CA ALA A 207 1.10 5.32 21.91
C ALA A 207 2.61 5.07 21.84
N LEU A 208 3.13 4.12 22.62
CA LEU A 208 4.52 3.70 22.50
C LEU A 208 4.56 2.28 21.93
N PHE A 209 5.32 2.12 20.86
CA PHE A 209 5.73 0.80 20.38
C PHE A 209 7.08 0.45 21.00
N TYR A 210 7.24 -0.81 21.39
CA TYR A 210 8.49 -1.32 21.92
C TYR A 210 8.83 -2.67 21.32
N PHE A 211 10.12 -2.98 21.30
CA PHE A 211 10.60 -4.25 20.79
C PHE A 211 10.48 -5.33 21.87
N THR A 212 10.00 -6.50 21.45
CA THR A 212 9.94 -7.69 22.27
C THR A 212 10.80 -8.80 21.67
N ASN A 213 11.15 -9.78 22.49
CA ASN A 213 11.79 -11.02 22.04
C ASN A 213 10.75 -12.09 21.63
N ALA A 214 9.49 -11.70 21.41
CA ALA A 214 8.44 -12.63 21.02
C ALA A 214 8.81 -13.40 19.75
N SER A 215 9.68 -12.82 18.92
CA SER A 215 10.15 -13.44 17.69
C SER A 215 11.40 -14.31 17.76
N ASP A 216 12.15 -14.23 18.86
CA ASP A 216 13.45 -14.88 19.00
C ASP A 216 13.34 -16.41 18.99
N ALA A 217 12.35 -16.95 19.72
CA ALA A 217 12.17 -18.40 19.84
C ALA A 217 11.85 -19.06 18.49
N TRP A 218 11.00 -18.43 17.68
CA TRP A 218 10.62 -18.96 16.37
C TRP A 218 11.72 -18.73 15.32
N GLN A 219 12.46 -17.62 15.42
CA GLN A 219 13.66 -17.38 14.59
C GLN A 219 14.75 -18.42 14.88
N ALA A 220 15.02 -18.72 16.15
CA ALA A 220 16.01 -19.71 16.55
C ALA A 220 15.62 -21.13 16.10
N ALA A 221 14.37 -21.55 16.36
CA ALA A 221 13.87 -22.85 15.92
C ALA A 221 13.94 -23.03 14.40
N GLY A 222 13.74 -21.94 13.66
CA GLY A 222 13.78 -21.92 12.22
C GLY A 222 15.17 -21.78 11.59
N SER A 223 16.19 -21.35 12.35
CA SER A 223 17.45 -20.81 11.80
C SER A 223 17.21 -19.67 10.82
N TRP A 224 16.33 -18.75 11.20
CA TRP A 224 15.87 -17.71 10.31
C TRP A 224 16.50 -16.34 10.61
N PRO A 225 16.62 -15.43 9.61
CA PRO A 225 17.10 -14.09 9.87
C PRO A 225 16.14 -13.32 10.80
N PRO A 226 16.66 -12.30 11.50
CA PRO A 226 15.85 -11.38 12.28
C PRO A 226 14.70 -10.80 11.45
N GLU A 227 13.54 -10.65 12.08
CA GLU A 227 12.36 -10.06 11.45
C GLU A 227 12.66 -8.62 10.96
N PRO A 228 12.26 -8.25 9.74
CA PRO A 228 12.49 -6.90 9.24
C PRO A 228 11.60 -5.90 9.99
N LEU A 229 12.21 -4.81 10.43
CA LEU A 229 11.54 -3.72 11.13
C LEU A 229 11.63 -2.46 10.28
N TRP A 230 10.47 -1.95 9.89
CA TRP A 230 10.33 -0.70 9.16
C TRP A 230 9.35 0.19 9.91
N THR A 231 9.82 1.36 10.35
CA THR A 231 9.01 2.35 11.07
C THR A 231 9.07 3.66 10.28
N GLU A 232 7.90 4.17 9.90
CA GLU A 232 7.80 5.48 9.28
C GLU A 232 8.02 6.59 10.31
N SER A 233 8.74 7.64 9.92
CA SER A 233 8.95 8.81 10.79
C SER A 233 7.63 9.54 11.02
N ASN A 234 7.39 10.00 12.25
CA ASN A 234 6.28 10.90 12.53
C ASN A 234 6.61 12.31 12.05
N TRP A 235 5.82 12.85 11.11
CA TRP A 235 5.95 14.22 10.61
C TRP A 235 4.95 15.13 11.35
N PRO A 236 5.40 16.07 12.22
CA PRO A 236 4.50 16.77 13.17
C PRO A 236 3.36 17.58 12.56
N ASN A 237 3.47 17.96 11.28
CA ASN A 237 2.46 18.74 10.57
C ASN A 237 1.73 17.92 9.48
N GLU A 238 1.88 16.59 9.50
CA GLU A 238 1.28 15.57 8.61
C GLU A 238 1.58 15.71 7.10
N VAL A 239 1.84 16.91 6.60
CA VAL A 239 2.08 17.22 5.19
C VAL A 239 3.40 17.99 5.05
N PRO A 240 4.47 17.34 4.55
CA PRO A 240 5.65 18.06 4.08
C PRO A 240 5.22 19.06 2.99
N PHE A 241 5.55 20.34 3.15
CA PHE A 241 5.25 21.37 2.15
C PHE A 241 6.52 22.00 1.62
N LEU A 242 6.50 22.31 0.32
CA LEU A 242 7.54 23.07 -0.35
C LEU A 242 7.02 24.48 -0.63
N ARG A 243 7.77 25.50 -0.23
CA ARG A 243 7.46 26.90 -0.58
C ARG A 243 8.65 27.51 -1.30
N VAL A 244 8.39 28.07 -2.48
CA VAL A 244 9.38 28.85 -3.23
C VAL A 244 9.19 30.31 -2.87
N LEU A 245 10.26 30.95 -2.40
CA LEU A 245 10.28 32.36 -2.02
C LEU A 245 11.44 33.06 -2.73
N GLN A 246 11.23 34.32 -3.10
CA GLN A 246 12.32 35.18 -3.51
C GLN A 246 13.06 35.64 -2.25
N ARG A 247 14.39 35.47 -2.23
CA ARG A 247 15.25 35.92 -1.15
C ARG A 247 15.87 37.26 -1.50
N GLU A 248 15.75 38.23 -0.61
CA GLU A 248 16.42 39.53 -0.73
C GLU A 248 17.94 39.37 -0.67
N THR A 249 18.68 40.36 -1.21
CA THR A 249 20.14 40.30 -1.14
C THR A 249 20.61 40.47 0.32
N PRO A 250 21.68 39.79 0.75
CA PRO A 250 22.23 39.97 2.10
C PRO A 250 22.64 41.41 2.41
N GLN A 251 22.95 42.20 1.37
CA GLN A 251 23.27 43.62 1.50
C GLN A 251 22.03 44.43 1.87
N THR A 252 20.91 44.19 1.17
CA THR A 252 19.61 44.79 1.50
C THR A 252 19.18 44.42 2.91
N GLU A 253 19.26 43.13 3.28
CA GLU A 253 18.92 42.65 4.64
C GLU A 253 19.75 43.38 5.71
N ARG A 254 21.06 43.50 5.52
CA ARG A 254 21.95 44.22 6.45
C ARG A 254 21.65 45.71 6.50
N ALA A 255 21.43 46.34 5.35
CA ALA A 255 21.12 47.77 5.27
C ALA A 255 19.82 48.09 6.00
N ILE A 256 18.77 47.27 5.84
CA ILE A 256 17.49 47.43 6.54
C ILE A 256 17.69 47.32 8.06
N ILE A 257 18.46 46.34 8.53
CA ILE A 257 18.73 46.17 9.97
C ILE A 257 19.50 47.38 10.52
N ILE A 258 20.55 47.84 9.84
CA ILE A 258 21.35 49.00 10.25
C ILE A 258 20.47 50.26 10.29
N ALA A 259 19.68 50.50 9.24
CA ALA A 259 18.76 51.63 9.19
C ALA A 259 17.74 51.59 10.34
N GLY A 260 17.17 50.42 10.63
CA GLY A 260 16.27 50.22 11.76
C GLY A 260 16.91 50.58 13.10
N VAL A 261 18.14 50.08 13.36
CA VAL A 261 18.88 50.38 14.59
C VAL A 261 19.16 51.89 14.72
N LEU A 262 19.59 52.55 13.65
CA LEU A 262 19.90 53.99 13.67
C LEU A 262 18.65 54.82 14.00
N ILE A 263 17.49 54.50 13.40
CA ILE A 263 16.23 55.18 13.68
C ILE A 263 15.82 54.98 15.14
N SER A 264 15.94 53.76 15.69
CA SER A 264 15.60 53.48 17.09
C SER A 264 16.49 54.25 18.07
N VAL A 265 17.82 54.24 17.86
CA VAL A 265 18.77 54.99 18.70
C VAL A 265 18.53 56.49 18.59
N GLY A 266 18.31 57.00 17.39
CA GLY A 266 18.01 58.41 17.15
C GLY A 266 16.73 58.85 17.86
N THR A 267 15.67 58.04 17.78
CA THR A 267 14.40 58.31 18.47
C THR A 267 14.56 58.29 19.98
N TYR A 268 15.30 57.32 20.53
CA TYR A 268 15.59 57.25 21.96
C TYR A 268 16.38 58.47 22.45
N ALA A 269 17.44 58.84 21.74
CA ALA A 269 18.26 60.00 22.05
C ALA A 269 17.43 61.30 22.00
N PHE A 270 16.60 61.45 20.97
CA PHE A 270 15.69 62.60 20.86
C PHE A 270 14.68 62.66 22.00
N ALA A 271 14.04 61.54 22.35
CA ALA A 271 13.09 61.46 23.46
C ALA A 271 13.77 61.77 24.80
N TRP A 272 14.99 61.27 25.02
CA TRP A 272 15.80 61.57 26.19
C TRP A 272 16.15 63.06 26.26
N LEU A 273 16.59 63.66 25.16
CA LEU A 273 16.87 65.10 25.08
C LEU A 273 15.62 65.96 25.32
N ALA A 274 14.49 65.61 24.69
CA ALA A 274 13.23 66.31 24.89
C ALA A 274 12.76 66.24 26.35
N ARG A 275 12.88 65.06 26.98
CA ARG A 275 12.57 64.87 28.41
C ARG A 275 13.47 65.74 29.29
N THR A 276 14.78 65.70 29.10
CA THR A 276 15.72 66.50 29.92
C THR A 276 15.52 68.01 29.73
N ALA A 277 15.21 68.46 28.51
CA ALA A 277 14.86 69.85 28.24
C ALA A 277 13.56 70.25 28.94
N PHE A 278 12.53 69.40 28.88
CA PHE A 278 11.27 69.62 29.60
C PHE A 278 11.49 69.69 31.12
N GLU A 279 12.23 68.74 31.70
CA GLU A 279 12.55 68.70 33.13
C GLU A 279 13.30 69.97 33.58
N LYS A 280 14.31 70.42 32.81
CA LYS A 280 15.02 71.68 33.10
C LYS A 280 14.11 72.90 33.06
N THR A 281 13.22 72.98 32.07
CA THR A 281 12.34 74.14 31.89
C THR A 281 11.26 74.21 32.97
N TYR A 282 10.69 73.07 33.37
CA TYR A 282 9.57 73.00 34.31
C TYR A 282 10.00 72.97 35.78
N PHE A 283 11.12 72.33 36.10
CA PHE A 283 11.59 72.17 37.49
C PHE A 283 12.83 73.01 37.84
N GLY A 284 13.61 73.46 36.84
CA GLY A 284 14.78 74.33 37.06
C GLY A 284 14.44 75.79 37.39
N GLY A 285 13.21 76.23 37.12
CA GLY A 285 12.73 77.59 37.45
C GLY A 285 12.25 77.80 38.89
N ARG A 286 12.40 76.82 39.79
CA ARG A 286 11.99 76.92 41.20
C ARG A 286 13.13 77.10 42.21
N ALA A 287 14.35 77.36 41.73
CA ALA A 287 15.50 77.67 42.57
C ALA A 287 16.01 79.10 42.30
N SER A 288 15.19 80.09 42.65
CA SER A 288 15.60 81.47 42.92
C SER A 288 14.58 82.12 43.85
#